data_AF-A0A1G0L7X4-F1
#
_entry.id   AF-A0A1G0L7X4-F1
#
_cell.length_a   1.000
_cell.length_b   1.000
_cell.length_c   1.000
_cell.angle_alpha   90.00
_cell.angle_beta   90.00
_cell.angle_gamma   90.00
#
_symmetry.space_group_name_H-M   'P 1'
#
loop_
_entity.id
_entity.type
_entity.pdbx_description
1 polymer ?
#
loop_
_entity_poly.entity_id
_entity_poly.type
_entity_poly.pdbx_seq_one_letter_code
_entity_poly.pdbx_strand_id
1 'polypeptide(L)'
;MIERHVTIDGVGWSVSIAGRFTPYERDEFPVVFERRDKHGNRERRLARFSPLGSRSRLRALAELTDAELETLFRQSQPAWTSPELGYARS
;
A
#
# COMPACT_ATOMS: atom_id res chain seq x y z
N MET A 1 6.40 -0.45 -13.17
CA MET A 1 5.74 -0.59 -11.86
C MET A 1 6.83 -0.59 -10.82
N ILE A 2 6.73 0.20 -9.75
CA ILE A 2 7.71 0.16 -8.66
C ILE A 2 7.13 -0.70 -7.53
N GLU A 3 7.93 -1.66 -7.08
CA GLU A 3 7.67 -2.48 -5.91
C GLU A 3 8.85 -2.30 -4.96
N ARG A 4 8.56 -2.03 -3.69
CA ARG A 4 9.56 -1.93 -2.63
C ARG A 4 9.36 -3.04 -1.62
N HIS A 5 10.41 -3.43 -0.93
CA HIS A 5 10.34 -4.39 0.16
C HIS A 5 10.73 -3.71 1.47
N VAL A 6 9.92 -3.90 2.52
CA VAL A 6 10.15 -3.37 3.87
C VAL A 6 9.92 -4.47 4.89
N THR A 7 10.68 -4.47 5.99
CA THR A 7 10.47 -5.38 7.12
C THR A 7 9.85 -4.61 8.27
N ILE A 8 8.66 -5.03 8.73
CA ILE A 8 7.90 -4.39 9.81
C ILE A 8 7.56 -5.46 10.83
N ASP A 9 7.88 -5.22 12.11
CA ASP A 9 7.74 -6.23 13.19
C ASP A 9 8.38 -7.60 12.85
N GLY A 10 9.50 -7.60 12.12
CA GLY A 10 10.17 -8.82 11.67
C GLY A 10 9.48 -9.57 10.52
N VAL A 11 8.46 -8.97 9.91
CA VAL A 11 7.71 -9.51 8.78
C VAL A 11 8.04 -8.74 7.50
N GLY A 12 8.38 -9.45 6.43
CA GLY A 12 8.61 -8.85 5.12
C GLY A 12 7.30 -8.50 4.40
N TRP A 13 7.24 -7.29 3.84
CA TRP A 13 6.11 -6.76 3.09
C TRP A 13 6.59 -6.21 1.75
N SER A 14 5.85 -6.52 0.69
CA SER A 14 5.96 -5.89 -0.63
C SER A 14 5.03 -4.66 -0.66
N VAL A 15 5.54 -3.53 -1.11
CA VAL A 15 4.85 -2.23 -1.12
C VAL A 15 4.74 -1.74 -2.55
N SER A 16 3.52 -1.43 -2.97
CA SER A 16 3.22 -0.96 -4.32
C SER A 16 2.12 0.10 -4.33
N ILE A 17 1.98 0.82 -5.43
CA ILE A 17 0.85 1.72 -5.68
C ILE A 17 -0.31 0.93 -6.32
N ALA A 18 -1.56 1.13 -5.88
CA ALA A 18 -2.69 0.45 -6.54
C ALA A 18 -2.89 0.98 -7.98
N GLY A 19 -3.10 0.08 -8.94
CA GLY A 19 -3.06 0.42 -10.37
C GLY A 19 -4.29 1.13 -10.95
N ARG A 20 -5.38 1.32 -10.19
CA ARG A 20 -6.62 1.92 -10.68
C ARG A 20 -6.84 3.28 -10.02
N PHE A 21 -6.72 4.33 -10.82
CA PHE A 21 -6.92 5.71 -10.39
C PHE A 21 -8.14 6.30 -11.07
N THR A 22 -8.97 6.99 -10.30
CA THR A 22 -9.95 7.90 -10.90
C THR A 22 -9.27 9.27 -11.09
N PRO A 23 -9.54 10.00 -12.19
CA PRO A 23 -8.90 11.30 -12.46
C PRO A 23 -9.22 12.40 -11.44
N TYR A 24 -10.10 12.12 -10.47
CA TYR A 24 -10.53 13.02 -9.41
C TYR A 24 -9.70 12.91 -8.12
N GLU A 25 -8.80 11.93 -8.00
CA GLU A 25 -7.94 11.80 -6.82
C GLU A 25 -6.78 12.83 -6.88
N ARG A 26 -7.07 14.00 -6.27
CA ARG A 26 -6.11 15.06 -5.97
C ARG A 26 -5.03 14.53 -5.05
N ASP A 27 -3.79 14.53 -5.55
CA ASP A 27 -2.48 14.28 -4.90
C ASP A 27 -2.31 12.98 -4.09
N GLU A 28 -3.35 12.51 -3.40
CA GLU A 28 -3.39 11.25 -2.66
C GLU A 28 -3.40 10.04 -3.58
N PHE A 29 -2.72 8.97 -3.16
CA PHE A 29 -2.80 7.67 -3.80
C PHE A 29 -2.79 6.52 -2.79
N PRO A 30 -3.46 5.40 -3.10
CA PRO A 30 -3.42 4.20 -2.28
C PRO A 30 -2.06 3.49 -2.39
N VAL A 31 -1.46 3.24 -1.24
CA VAL A 31 -0.29 2.38 -1.05
C VAL A 31 -0.77 1.04 -0.52
N VAL A 32 -0.36 -0.03 -1.21
CA VAL A 32 -0.73 -1.41 -0.89
C VAL A 32 0.47 -2.11 -0.29
N PHE A 33 0.31 -2.62 0.92
CA PHE A 33 1.23 -3.54 1.56
C PHE A 33 0.71 -4.95 1.37
N GLU A 34 1.58 -5.84 0.91
CA GLU A 34 1.26 -7.23 0.66
C GLU A 34 2.28 -8.16 1.27
N ARG A 35 1.81 -9.24 1.89
CA ARG A 35 2.66 -10.38 2.23
C ARG A 35 1.94 -11.68 1.93
N ARG A 36 2.72 -12.75 1.81
CA ARG A 36 2.22 -14.12 1.87
C ARG A 36 2.69 -14.76 3.16
N ASP A 37 1.78 -15.35 3.91
CA ASP A 37 2.17 -16.12 5.10
C ASP A 37 2.79 -17.47 4.70
N LYS A 38 3.23 -18.24 5.69
CA LYS A 38 3.84 -19.57 5.50
C LYS A 38 2.89 -20.61 4.88
N HIS A 39 1.58 -20.36 4.92
CA HIS A 39 0.54 -21.22 4.35
C HIS A 39 0.10 -20.75 2.95
N GLY A 40 0.72 -19.69 2.42
CA GLY A 40 0.37 -19.11 1.13
C GLY A 40 -0.83 -18.16 1.16
N ASN A 41 -1.38 -17.86 2.34
CA ASN A 41 -2.47 -16.88 2.44
C ASN A 41 -1.93 -15.48 2.17
N ARG A 42 -2.63 -14.73 1.34
CA ARG A 42 -2.27 -13.37 0.95
C ARG A 42 -2.90 -12.39 1.93
N GLU A 43 -2.08 -11.70 2.70
CA GLU A 43 -2.52 -10.57 3.51
C GLU A 43 -2.23 -9.26 2.76
N ARG A 44 -3.25 -8.39 2.69
CA ARG A 44 -3.10 -7.04 2.14
C ARG A 44 -3.56 -6.00 3.14
N ARG A 45 -2.86 -4.88 3.15
CA ARG A 45 -3.22 -3.68 3.90
C ARG A 45 -3.14 -2.47 3.00
N LEU A 46 -4.04 -1.51 3.20
CA LEU A 46 -4.14 -0.32 2.38
C LEU A 46 -3.95 0.92 3.25
N ALA A 47 -3.06 1.81 2.81
CA ALA A 47 -2.86 3.14 3.37
C ALA A 47 -3.09 4.19 2.29
N ARG A 48 -3.56 5.36 2.70
CA ARG A 48 -3.62 6.55 1.85
C ARG A 48 -2.37 7.37 2.09
N PHE A 49 -1.66 7.73 1.02
CA PHE A 49 -0.49 8.60 1.10
C PHE A 49 -0.68 9.82 0.21
N SER A 50 -0.53 10.99 0.81
CA SER A 50 -0.52 12.28 0.13
C SER A 50 0.91 12.82 0.18
N PRO A 51 1.65 12.86 -0.94
CA PRO A 51 2.95 13.51 -0.99
C PRO A 51 2.79 15.01 -0.73
N LEU A 52 3.80 15.63 -0.12
CA LEU A 52 3.83 17.08 0.01
C LEU A 52 4.30 17.69 -1.33
N GLY A 53 3.36 18.26 -2.09
CA GLY A 53 3.60 19.03 -3.32
C GLY A 53 3.48 18.21 -4.61
N SER A 54 3.54 18.88 -5.76
CA SER A 54 3.37 18.27 -7.09
C SER A 54 4.57 17.39 -7.50
N ARG A 55 4.70 16.19 -6.92
CA ARG A 55 5.66 15.16 -7.33
C ARG A 55 4.95 13.98 -7.98
N SER A 56 5.63 13.33 -8.92
CA SER A 56 5.14 12.08 -9.51
C SER A 56 5.01 11.01 -8.41
N ARG A 57 3.84 10.37 -8.33
CA ARG A 57 3.49 9.37 -7.30
C ARG A 57 4.50 8.22 -7.21
N LEU A 58 4.96 7.73 -8.37
CA LEU A 58 5.99 6.68 -8.45
C LEU A 58 7.30 7.14 -7.82
N ARG A 59 7.67 8.41 -8.05
CA ARG A 59 8.86 9.01 -7.45
C ARG A 59 8.66 9.20 -5.94
N ALA A 60 7.48 9.63 -5.52
CA ALA A 60 7.18 9.80 -4.11
C ALA A 60 7.29 8.45 -3.35
N LEU A 61 6.75 7.35 -3.88
CA LEU A 61 6.94 6.02 -3.29
C LEU A 61 8.43 5.57 -3.32
N ALA A 62 9.16 5.88 -4.38
CA ALA A 62 10.58 5.58 -4.46
C ALA A 62 11.41 6.33 -3.41
N GLU A 63 10.99 7.55 -3.04
CA GLU A 63 11.68 8.41 -2.07
C GLU A 63 11.32 8.11 -0.60
N LEU A 64 10.24 7.36 -0.32
CA LEU A 64 9.85 7.02 1.05
C LEU A 64 10.94 6.24 1.79
N THR A 65 11.23 6.62 3.02
CA THR A 65 12.11 5.85 3.90
C THR A 65 11.39 4.65 4.49
N ASP A 66 12.14 3.66 5.01
CA ASP A 66 11.55 2.50 5.68
C ASP A 66 10.72 2.91 6.92
N ALA A 67 11.14 3.98 7.63
CA ALA A 67 10.41 4.55 8.76
C ALA A 67 9.07 5.19 8.35
N GLU A 68 9.03 5.88 7.21
CA GLU A 68 7.78 6.42 6.66
C GLU A 68 6.86 5.31 6.16
N LEU A 69 7.41 4.26 5.55
CA LEU A 69 6.66 3.06 5.17
C LEU A 69 6.07 2.35 6.39
N GLU A 70 6.83 2.23 7.48
CA GLU A 70 6.32 1.70 8.75
C GLU A 70 5.19 2.59 9.30
N THR A 71 5.36 3.90 9.30
CA THR A 71 4.33 4.85 9.74
C THR A 71 3.04 4.69 8.94
N LEU A 72 3.15 4.61 7.60
CA LEU A 72 2.01 4.34 6.72
C LEU A 72 1.38 2.98 6.99
N PHE A 73 2.18 1.96 7.28
CA PHE A 73 1.69 0.64 7.64
C PHE A 73 0.92 0.64 8.98
N ARG A 74 1.38 1.39 9.98
CA ARG A 74 0.67 1.53 11.27
C ARG A 74 -0.68 2.25 11.09
N GLN A 75 -0.79 3.15 10.13
CA GLN A 75 -2.04 3.82 9.75
C GLN A 75 -2.91 2.99 8.80
N SER A 76 -2.32 1.96 8.17
CA SER A 76 -3.02 1.13 7.19
C SER A 76 -4.14 0.32 7.85
N GLN A 77 -5.28 0.27 7.17
CA GLN A 77 -6.37 -0.62 7.56
C GLN A 77 -6.16 -1.98 6.89
N PRO A 78 -6.39 -3.10 7.59
CA PRO A 78 -6.33 -4.40 6.96
C PRO A 78 -7.47 -4.52 5.94
N ALA A 79 -7.15 -5.05 4.76
CA ALA A 79 -8.06 -5.06 3.62
C ALA A 79 -9.36 -5.86 3.88
N TRP A 80 -9.41 -6.72 4.90
CA TRP A 80 -10.60 -7.45 5.31
C TRP A 80 -11.68 -6.57 5.98
N THR A 81 -11.34 -5.34 6.39
CA THR A 81 -12.30 -4.37 6.94
C THR A 81 -12.93 -3.45 5.89
N SER A 82 -12.48 -3.50 4.63
CA SER A 82 -13.14 -2.81 3.52
C SER A 82 -14.11 -3.77 2.83
N PRO A 83 -15.44 -3.52 2.88
CA PRO A 83 -16.43 -4.34 2.16
C PRO A 83 -16.26 -4.34 0.63
N GLU A 84 -15.32 -3.55 0.10
CA GLU A 84 -15.07 -3.34 -1.33
C GLU A 84 -14.17 -4.40 -1.99
N LEU A 85 -13.57 -5.32 -1.23
CA LEU A 85 -12.80 -6.46 -1.77
C LEU A 85 -13.57 -7.80 -1.69
N GLY A 86 -14.84 -7.77 -1.27
CA GLY A 86 -15.75 -8.91 -1.19
C GLY A 86 -16.45 -9.31 -2.49
N TYR A 87 -15.90 -8.95 -3.65
CA TYR A 87 -16.37 -9.48 -4.94
C TYR A 87 -15.32 -10.38 -5.57
N ALA A 88 -15.10 -11.52 -4.92
CA ALA A 88 -14.97 -12.77 -5.65
C ALA A 88 -16.32 -13.48 -5.48
N ARG A 89 -17.30 -13.12 -6.32
CA ARG A 89 -18.55 -13.87 -6.46
C ARG A 89 -18.51 -14.60 -7.79
N SER A 90 -18.63 -15.93 -7.66
CA SER A 90 -18.86 -16.97 -8.68
C SER A 90 -17.68 -17.36 -9.55
#